data_AF-A0AAX4PF90-F1
#
_entry.id   AF-A0AAX4PF90-F1
#
_cell.length_a   1.000
_cell.length_b   1.000
_cell.length_c   1.000
_cell.angle_alpha   90.00
_cell.angle_beta   90.00
_cell.angle_gamma   90.00
#
_symmetry.space_group_name_H-M   'P 1'
#
loop_
_entity.id
_entity.type
_entity.pdbx_description
1 polymer ?
#
loop_
_entity_poly.entity_id
_entity_poly.type
_entity_poly.pdbx_seq_one_letter_code
_entity_poly.pdbx_strand_id
1 'polypeptide(L)'
;MKSFSSSSMNSVNSGSRYSLLQAPKAVPEPEDDIVEFGYSRKDVILLCTLPLVGGYATYYGLQKFAGLNPIEAGNYVQVIFVFVLCVAWCGSYLFRVGTKNMTYTQQLKDYEEAVMEKRLAEMSDTEIEEILSSGKTPEEIYREEKKA
;
A
#
# COMPACT_ATOMS: atom_id res chain seq x y z
N MET A 1 33.63 39.92 42.45
CA MET A 1 32.48 40.79 42.12
C MET A 1 31.24 39.91 42.02
N LYS A 2 30.09 40.45 42.44
CA LYS A 2 28.90 39.75 42.95
C LYS A 2 28.05 39.07 41.87
N SER A 3 27.45 37.94 42.26
CA SER A 3 26.08 37.46 41.98
C SER A 3 25.23 38.23 40.96
N PHE A 4 24.68 37.50 39.98
CA PHE A 4 23.27 37.68 39.60
C PHE A 4 22.61 36.32 39.33
N SER A 5 21.96 35.83 40.37
CA SER A 5 20.84 34.88 40.34
C SER A 5 19.58 35.60 39.87
N SER A 6 18.67 34.85 39.24
CA SER A 6 17.22 35.09 39.04
C SER A 6 16.87 35.13 37.55
N SER A 7 15.83 34.47 37.05
CA SER A 7 14.91 33.45 37.54
C SER A 7 14.02 33.13 36.34
N SER A 8 13.56 31.89 36.25
CA SER A 8 12.31 31.45 35.64
C SER A 8 11.81 32.17 34.37
N MET A 9 11.91 31.49 33.23
CA MET A 9 10.80 31.45 32.27
C MET A 9 10.41 30.00 32.04
N ASN A 10 9.61 29.52 33.00
CA ASN A 10 8.42 28.70 32.80
C ASN A 10 8.44 27.70 31.62
N SER A 11 8.73 26.46 32.00
CA SER A 11 8.03 25.24 31.58
C SER A 11 6.70 25.49 30.87
N VAL A 12 6.73 25.69 29.56
CA VAL A 12 5.56 25.41 28.72
C VAL A 12 5.54 23.90 28.56
N ASN A 13 4.62 23.29 29.30
CA ASN A 13 4.28 21.88 29.24
C ASN A 13 3.95 21.48 27.79
N SER A 14 4.98 21.05 27.07
CA SER A 14 4.91 20.47 25.71
C SER A 14 4.37 19.02 25.74
N GLY A 15 3.70 18.62 26.82
CA GLY A 15 3.30 17.25 27.09
C GLY A 15 1.83 16.92 26.87
N SER A 16 0.95 17.89 26.57
CA SER A 16 -0.51 17.62 26.55
C SER A 16 -1.16 17.74 25.17
N ARG A 17 -0.62 18.55 24.24
CA ARG A 17 -1.25 18.75 22.92
C ARG A 17 -1.02 17.64 21.91
N TYR A 18 -0.06 16.76 22.16
CA TYR A 18 0.26 15.65 21.26
C TYR A 18 -0.51 14.35 21.57
N SER A 19 -1.26 14.30 22.69
CA SER A 19 -2.04 13.10 23.04
C SER A 19 -3.36 12.98 22.27
N LEU A 20 -3.88 14.07 21.71
CA LEU A 20 -5.14 14.11 20.97
C LEU A 20 -5.00 13.81 19.47
N LEU A 21 -3.76 13.77 18.97
CA LEU A 21 -3.41 13.26 17.63
C LEU A 21 -2.88 11.83 17.71
N GLN A 22 -3.07 11.15 18.84
CA GLN A 22 -2.81 9.73 18.93
C GLN A 22 -3.86 9.04 18.06
N ALA A 23 -3.50 8.75 16.81
CA ALA A 23 -4.23 7.79 15.99
C ALA A 23 -4.52 6.58 16.88
N PRO A 24 -5.75 6.04 16.87
CA PRO A 24 -6.08 4.86 17.65
C PRO A 24 -4.97 3.84 17.43
N LYS A 25 -4.37 3.33 18.53
CA LYS A 25 -3.26 2.37 18.45
C LYS A 25 -3.59 1.39 17.35
N ALA A 26 -2.72 1.36 16.34
CA ALA A 26 -2.84 0.49 15.18
C ALA A 26 -3.35 -0.86 15.67
N VAL A 27 -4.53 -1.25 15.17
CA VAL A 27 -5.00 -2.64 15.25
C VAL A 27 -3.78 -3.49 14.88
N PRO A 28 -3.41 -4.52 15.66
CA PRO A 28 -2.28 -5.35 15.31
C PRO A 28 -2.52 -5.85 13.89
N GLU A 29 -1.74 -5.29 12.95
CA GLU A 29 -1.74 -5.69 11.55
C GLU A 29 -1.63 -7.21 11.55
N PRO A 30 -2.51 -7.95 10.84
CA PRO A 30 -2.31 -9.39 10.72
C PRO A 30 -0.89 -9.61 10.22
N GLU A 31 -0.08 -10.28 11.06
CA GLU A 31 1.29 -10.70 10.80
C GLU A 31 1.27 -11.83 9.75
N ASP A 32 0.66 -11.56 8.60
CA ASP A 32 0.90 -12.31 7.38
C ASP A 32 2.00 -11.53 6.66
N ASP A 33 3.24 -11.92 6.92
CA ASP A 33 4.43 -11.55 6.15
C ASP A 33 4.29 -12.09 4.72
N ILE A 34 3.29 -11.61 3.98
CA ILE A 34 3.20 -11.81 2.54
C ILE A 34 4.29 -10.95 1.91
N VAL A 35 5.49 -11.53 1.83
CA VAL A 35 6.61 -10.89 1.14
C VAL A 35 6.18 -10.66 -0.31
N GLU A 36 5.85 -9.42 -0.62
CA GLU A 36 5.39 -9.03 -1.95
C GLU A 36 6.50 -9.32 -2.97
N PHE A 37 6.09 -9.79 -4.15
CA PHE A 37 7.00 -10.20 -5.22
C PHE A 37 7.98 -9.07 -5.56
N GLY A 38 9.28 -9.35 -5.44
CA GLY A 38 10.36 -8.38 -5.68
C GLY A 38 11.11 -7.90 -4.43
N TYR A 39 10.63 -8.21 -3.21
CA TYR A 39 11.33 -7.87 -1.96
C TYR A 39 12.12 -9.04 -1.36
N SER A 40 11.96 -10.26 -1.88
CA SER A 40 12.71 -11.45 -1.46
C SER A 40 14.03 -11.62 -2.23
N ARG A 41 15.08 -12.11 -1.56
CA ARG A 41 16.38 -12.43 -2.20
C ARG A 41 16.23 -13.42 -3.36
N LYS A 42 15.29 -14.38 -3.22
CA LYS A 42 15.01 -15.38 -4.26
C LYS A 42 14.37 -14.74 -5.49
N ASP A 43 13.49 -13.75 -5.29
CA ASP A 43 12.85 -13.03 -6.39
C ASP A 43 13.84 -12.19 -7.18
N VAL A 44 14.79 -11.53 -6.52
CA VAL A 44 15.83 -10.76 -7.22
C VAL A 44 16.66 -11.68 -8.11
N ILE A 45 17.06 -12.84 -7.59
CA ILE A 45 17.80 -13.84 -8.37
C ILE A 45 16.93 -14.34 -9.53
N LEU A 46 15.65 -14.63 -9.29
CA LEU A 46 14.74 -15.10 -10.32
C LEU A 46 14.50 -14.03 -11.41
N LEU A 47 14.34 -12.77 -11.03
CA LEU A 47 14.18 -11.62 -11.93
C LEU A 47 15.38 -11.45 -12.86
N CYS A 48 16.61 -11.69 -12.37
CA CYS A 48 17.81 -11.61 -13.19
C CYS A 48 18.05 -12.87 -14.04
N THR A 49 17.81 -14.06 -13.48
CA THR A 49 18.13 -15.34 -14.14
C THR A 49 17.11 -15.72 -15.22
N LEU A 50 15.82 -15.43 -15.01
CA LEU A 50 14.75 -15.73 -15.94
C LEU A 50 14.96 -15.11 -17.34
N PRO A 51 15.15 -13.79 -17.50
CA PRO A 51 15.37 -13.19 -18.82
C PRO A 51 16.69 -13.62 -19.46
N LEU A 52 17.72 -13.94 -18.67
CA LEU A 52 19.00 -14.43 -19.18
C LEU A 52 18.84 -15.83 -19.80
N VAL A 53 18.22 -16.75 -19.08
CA VAL A 53 17.94 -18.11 -19.58
C VAL A 53 16.96 -18.04 -20.75
N GLY A 54 15.92 -17.23 -20.67
CA GLY A 54 14.96 -17.02 -21.75
C GLY A 54 15.60 -16.46 -23.02
N GLY A 55 16.52 -15.49 -22.89
CA GLY A 55 17.26 -14.91 -24.01
C GLY A 55 18.15 -15.94 -24.69
N TYR A 56 18.88 -16.73 -23.89
CA TYR A 56 19.73 -17.80 -24.41
C TYR A 56 18.92 -18.92 -25.08
N ALA A 57 17.79 -19.32 -24.48
CA ALA A 57 16.89 -20.32 -25.05
C ALA A 57 16.30 -19.85 -26.38
N THR A 58 15.89 -18.58 -26.47
CA THR A 58 15.35 -17.99 -27.70
C THR A 58 16.42 -17.91 -28.78
N TYR A 59 17.65 -17.53 -28.43
CA TYR A 59 18.79 -17.52 -29.36
C TYR A 59 19.08 -18.92 -29.93
N TYR A 60 19.17 -19.93 -29.06
CA TYR A 60 19.40 -21.31 -29.48
C TYR A 60 18.23 -21.87 -30.29
N GLY A 61 16.99 -21.54 -29.90
CA GLY A 61 15.79 -21.90 -30.64
C GLY A 61 15.78 -21.31 -32.05
N LEU A 62 16.10 -20.02 -32.20
CA LEU A 62 16.17 -19.38 -33.52
C LEU A 62 17.28 -19.97 -34.40
N GLN A 63 18.42 -20.35 -33.84
CA GLN A 63 19.46 -21.03 -34.63
C GLN A 63 19.05 -22.44 -35.06
N LYS A 64 18.46 -23.22 -34.16
CA LYS A 64 18.14 -24.63 -34.43
C LYS A 64 16.88 -24.82 -35.26
N PHE A 65 15.85 -24.01 -35.04
CA PHE A 65 14.56 -24.16 -35.72
C PHE A 65 14.43 -23.28 -36.96
N ALA A 66 15.01 -22.08 -36.96
CA ALA A 66 14.94 -21.17 -38.10
C ALA A 66 16.22 -21.16 -38.96
N GLY A 67 17.28 -21.86 -38.54
CA GLY A 67 18.53 -21.95 -39.31
C GLY A 67 19.25 -20.60 -39.47
N LEU A 68 18.91 -19.62 -38.63
CA LEU A 68 19.41 -18.25 -38.74
C LEU A 68 20.89 -18.16 -38.36
N ASN A 69 21.60 -17.27 -39.05
CA ASN A 69 23.00 -16.99 -38.71
C ASN A 69 23.10 -16.41 -37.28
N PRO A 70 24.22 -16.62 -36.57
CA PRO A 70 24.39 -16.13 -35.20
C PRO A 70 24.13 -14.64 -35.01
N ILE A 71 24.55 -13.82 -35.99
CA ILE A 71 24.36 -12.37 -35.97
C ILE A 71 22.88 -12.01 -36.10
N GLU A 72 22.15 -12.66 -37.02
CA GLU A 72 20.74 -12.39 -37.27
C GLU A 72 19.89 -12.84 -36.07
N ALA A 73 20.16 -14.04 -35.54
CA ALA A 73 19.50 -14.56 -34.36
C ALA A 73 19.65 -13.60 -33.15
N GLY A 74 20.83 -13.00 -32.96
CA GLY A 74 21.06 -12.01 -31.92
C GLY A 74 20.16 -10.77 -32.06
N ASN A 75 20.04 -10.22 -33.26
CA ASN A 75 19.19 -9.06 -33.53
C ASN A 75 17.71 -9.36 -33.23
N TYR A 76 17.21 -10.52 -33.65
CA TYR A 76 15.82 -10.92 -33.39
C TYR A 76 15.54 -11.10 -31.90
N VAL A 77 16.44 -11.78 -31.17
CA VAL A 77 16.30 -11.94 -29.71
C VAL A 77 16.21 -10.59 -29.03
N GLN A 78 17.09 -9.65 -29.39
CA GLN A 78 17.09 -8.32 -28.80
C GLN A 78 15.79 -7.56 -29.06
N VAL A 79 15.31 -7.53 -30.31
CA VAL A 79 14.06 -6.84 -30.66
C VAL A 79 12.87 -7.45 -29.93
N ILE A 80 12.77 -8.79 -29.90
CA ILE A 80 11.67 -9.50 -29.22
C ILE A 80 11.71 -9.21 -27.72
N PHE A 81 12.87 -9.33 -27.06
CA PHE A 81 12.97 -9.11 -25.62
C PHE A 81 12.66 -7.67 -25.23
N VAL A 82 13.22 -6.68 -25.95
CA VAL A 82 12.95 -5.27 -25.66
C VAL A 82 11.48 -4.94 -25.88
N PHE A 83 10.87 -5.49 -26.93
CA PHE A 83 9.45 -5.28 -27.21
C PHE A 83 8.54 -5.91 -26.14
N VAL A 84 8.79 -7.17 -25.77
CA VAL A 84 8.04 -7.86 -24.71
C VAL A 84 8.18 -7.14 -23.38
N LEU A 85 9.40 -6.73 -23.00
CA LEU A 85 9.63 -5.98 -21.78
C LEU A 85 8.90 -4.63 -21.81
N CYS A 86 8.92 -3.92 -22.94
CA CYS A 86 8.19 -2.66 -23.11
C CYS A 86 6.67 -2.85 -22.95
N VAL A 87 6.11 -3.90 -23.56
CA VAL A 87 4.68 -4.21 -23.42
C VAL A 87 4.32 -4.63 -22.00
N ALA A 88 5.13 -5.48 -21.37
CA ALA A 88 4.95 -5.88 -19.96
C ALA A 88 5.05 -4.68 -19.02
N TRP A 89 6.03 -3.80 -19.26
CA TRP A 89 6.21 -2.56 -18.53
C TRP A 89 4.98 -1.67 -18.68
N CYS A 90 4.53 -1.38 -19.90
CA CYS A 90 3.30 -0.61 -20.16
C CYS A 90 2.06 -1.27 -19.54
N GLY A 91 1.94 -2.59 -19.63
CA GLY A 91 0.86 -3.38 -19.05
C GLY A 91 0.78 -3.24 -17.54
N SER A 92 1.91 -3.12 -16.84
CA SER A 92 1.93 -2.86 -15.39
C SER A 92 1.22 -1.55 -15.03
N TYR A 93 1.33 -0.51 -15.86
CA TYR A 93 0.61 0.76 -15.67
C TYR A 93 -0.88 0.58 -15.91
N LEU A 94 -1.27 -0.14 -16.96
CA LEU A 94 -2.67 -0.40 -17.26
C LEU A 94 -3.35 -1.21 -16.14
N PHE A 95 -2.68 -2.25 -15.64
CA PHE A 95 -3.18 -3.07 -14.53
C PHE A 95 -3.33 -2.26 -13.24
N ARG A 96 -2.34 -1.42 -12.92
CA ARG A 96 -2.40 -0.52 -11.75
C ARG A 96 -3.55 0.49 -11.84
N VAL A 97 -3.81 1.04 -13.04
CA VAL A 97 -4.94 1.97 -13.25
C VAL A 97 -6.28 1.25 -13.10
N GLY A 98 -6.41 0.03 -13.64
CA GLY A 98 -7.65 -0.76 -13.53
C GLY A 98 -7.96 -1.22 -12.11
N THR A 99 -6.94 -1.59 -11.34
CA THR A 99 -7.11 -2.14 -9.98
C THR A 99 -7.50 -1.06 -8.97
N LYS A 100 -7.24 0.24 -9.24
CA LYS A 100 -7.56 1.37 -8.34
C LYS A 100 -7.07 1.19 -6.88
N ASN A 101 -6.11 0.31 -6.62
CA ASN A 101 -5.44 0.20 -5.33
C ASN A 101 -4.50 1.40 -5.19
N MET A 102 -5.04 2.53 -4.76
CA MET A 102 -4.26 3.68 -4.35
C MET A 102 -4.00 3.59 -2.85
N THR A 103 -2.76 3.82 -2.45
CA THR A 103 -2.34 3.82 -1.04
C THR A 103 -3.24 4.71 -0.18
N TYR A 104 -3.75 5.82 -0.74
CA TYR A 104 -4.68 6.70 -0.05
C TYR A 104 -6.06 6.07 0.19
N THR A 105 -6.59 5.31 -0.77
CA THR A 105 -7.90 4.67 -0.65
C THR A 105 -7.89 3.51 0.35
N GLN A 106 -6.75 2.83 0.50
CA GLN A 106 -6.53 1.83 1.55
C GLN A 106 -6.45 2.53 2.92
N GLN A 107 -5.57 3.52 3.06
CA GLN A 107 -5.43 4.30 4.29
C GLN A 107 -6.72 4.91 4.80
N LEU A 108 -7.58 5.43 3.92
CA LEU A 108 -8.89 5.97 4.30
C LEU A 108 -9.80 4.90 4.90
N LYS A 109 -9.89 3.73 4.26
CA LYS A 109 -10.71 2.62 4.75
C LYS A 109 -10.21 2.13 6.10
N ASP A 110 -8.90 1.98 6.25
CA ASP A 110 -8.29 1.52 7.50
C ASP A 110 -8.52 2.53 8.64
N TYR A 111 -8.47 3.83 8.34
CA TYR A 111 -8.80 4.89 9.30
C TYR A 111 -10.29 4.91 9.65
N GLU A 112 -11.18 4.80 8.67
CA GLU A 112 -12.63 4.75 8.88
C GLU A 112 -13.03 3.55 9.74
N GLU A 113 -12.48 2.37 9.45
CA GLU A 113 -12.75 1.13 10.18
C GLU A 113 -12.24 1.21 11.62
N ALA A 114 -11.00 1.69 11.83
CA ALA A 114 -10.45 1.89 13.17
C ALA A 114 -11.24 2.94 13.99
N VAL A 115 -11.78 3.98 13.35
CA VAL A 115 -12.65 4.97 14.02
C VAL A 115 -14.00 4.35 14.36
N MET A 116 -14.64 3.60 13.46
CA MET A 116 -15.90 2.93 13.73
C MET A 116 -15.78 1.92 14.87
N GLU A 117 -14.68 1.17 14.94
CA GLU A 117 -14.40 0.24 16.04
C GLU A 117 -14.25 0.98 17.38
N LYS A 118 -13.55 2.13 17.40
CA LYS A 118 -13.48 2.98 18.61
C LYS A 118 -14.83 3.54 19.02
N ARG A 119 -15.67 3.93 18.06
CA ARG A 119 -17.04 4.42 18.35
C ARG A 119 -17.95 3.32 18.86
N LEU A 120 -17.84 2.10 18.35
CA LEU A 120 -18.57 0.95 18.88
C LEU A 120 -18.09 0.57 20.29
N ALA A 121 -16.79 0.65 20.58
CA ALA A 121 -16.25 0.35 21.91
C ALA A 121 -16.57 1.43 22.97
N GLU A 122 -16.79 2.68 22.57
CA GLU A 122 -17.22 3.77 23.46
C GLU A 122 -18.75 3.83 23.66
N MET A 123 -19.53 3.15 22.81
CA MET A 123 -20.99 3.13 22.88
C MET A 123 -21.46 2.09 23.90
N SER A 124 -22.44 2.46 24.74
CA SER A 124 -23.02 1.54 25.71
C SER A 124 -23.81 0.42 24.99
N ASP A 125 -23.78 -0.82 25.51
CA ASP A 125 -24.47 -1.97 24.91
C ASP A 125 -25.96 -1.70 24.59
N THR A 126 -26.59 -0.80 25.37
CA THR A 126 -27.98 -0.34 25.20
C THR A 126 -28.21 0.56 23.97
N GLU A 127 -27.25 1.38 23.56
CA GLU A 127 -27.35 2.23 22.35
C GLU A 127 -27.00 1.44 21.07
N ILE A 128 -26.09 0.47 21.17
CA ILE A 128 -25.73 -0.43 20.06
C ILE A 128 -26.96 -1.26 19.63
N GLU A 129 -27.75 -1.74 20.59
CA GLU A 129 -28.98 -2.50 20.34
C GLU A 129 -30.07 -1.63 19.69
N GLU A 130 -30.15 -0.35 20.04
CA GLU A 130 -31.08 0.62 19.43
C GLU A 130 -30.70 0.92 17.96
N ILE A 131 -29.40 1.14 17.69
CA ILE A 131 -28.89 1.37 16.32
C ILE A 131 -29.07 0.13 15.44
N LEU A 132 -28.76 -1.08 15.95
CA LEU A 132 -28.99 -2.35 15.25
C LEU A 132 -30.48 -2.61 14.98
N SER A 133 -31.37 -2.27 15.93
CA SER A 133 -32.82 -2.43 15.74
C SER A 133 -33.40 -1.42 14.75
N SER A 134 -32.81 -0.22 14.65
CA SER A 134 -33.33 0.83 13.75
C SER A 134 -32.98 0.59 12.28
N GLY A 135 -31.93 -0.19 11.98
CA GLY A 135 -31.49 -0.52 10.62
C GLY A 135 -31.14 0.70 9.74
N LYS A 136 -30.97 1.89 10.33
CA LYS A 136 -30.70 3.13 9.60
C LYS A 136 -29.21 3.31 9.40
N THR A 137 -28.85 3.67 8.18
CA THR A 137 -27.46 3.93 7.80
C THR A 137 -27.04 5.28 8.40
N PRO A 138 -25.78 5.48 8.87
CA PRO A 138 -25.33 6.72 9.52
C PRO A 138 -25.67 8.02 8.76
N GLU A 139 -25.71 7.93 7.42
CA GLU A 139 -26.15 8.97 6.48
C GLU A 139 -27.54 9.57 6.77
N GLU A 140 -28.48 8.77 7.27
CA GLU A 140 -29.88 9.20 7.49
C GLU A 140 -30.04 9.97 8.80
N ILE A 141 -29.24 9.64 9.82
CA ILE A 141 -29.28 10.28 11.14
C ILE A 141 -28.78 11.73 11.05
N TYR A 142 -27.67 11.97 10.32
CA TYR A 142 -27.14 13.32 10.10
C TYR A 142 -28.08 14.25 9.31
N ARG A 143 -28.97 13.68 8.49
CA ARG A 143 -29.92 14.45 7.69
C ARG A 143 -31.10 14.97 8.53
N GLU A 144 -31.49 14.24 9.57
CA GLU A 144 -32.59 14.64 10.46
C GLU A 144 -32.15 15.71 11.47
N GLU A 145 -30.95 15.59 12.06
CA GLU A 145 -30.41 16.64 12.93
C GLU A 145 -30.28 17.99 12.22
N LYS A 146 -29.97 17.99 10.91
CA LYS A 146 -29.83 19.24 10.15
C LYS A 146 -31.16 19.86 9.73
N LYS A 147 -32.26 19.14 9.88
CA LYS A 147 -33.63 19.59 9.56
C LYS A 147 -34.42 20.00 10.81
N ALA A 148 -33.97 19.59 12.00
CA ALA A 148 -34.44 20.09 13.29
C ALA A 148 -33.84 21.48 13.58
#